data_AF-A0A3D4T2Z3-F1
#
_entry.id   AF-A0A3D4T2Z3-F1
#
_cell.length_a   1.000
_cell.length_b   1.000
_cell.length_c   1.000
_cell.angle_alpha   90.00
_cell.angle_beta   90.00
_cell.angle_gamma   90.00
#
_symmetry.space_group_name_H-M   'P 1'
#
loop_
_entity.id
_entity.type
_entity.pdbx_description
1 polymer ?
#
loop_
_entity_poly.entity_id
_entity_poly.type
_entity_poly.pdbx_seq_one_letter_code
_entity_poly.pdbx_strand_id
1 'polypeptide(L)'
;DGNGKYIFPVAILIAFPAVGIIREVYSMIAAFSNYAVPFAFALLSQLVVKRIKGGGSKALYAPLALSSVCVCLFSENTTVVMFCAAVTFLIIDLIDSKKASIANAVNLISTAVGALIMFLIPRLTHTSEKLSDYRGYVTEPQALIYNALSALRSFARLAAQYLFIYILISLLMLFVLHKAKTAKGVKIFLSAVLILFPIMSALALCFSDTASRYSIVFLALESVYMLSVFATAIMSKQKRIIVSTVAAIILLGSAVAPILIVNHRGDRTFFTTFAILMCYALWLLAELKPNFAFSRYVKIISPIVYSAISLTMLILTAQNFAAYAYRADYIAQKLTETRSISAPYLAHNSLTTEKSYEQIDPCVFVGDIKPVLTVVPVDEWEKKDEYEKICKSSPVNAVKYAIEGWQFKDPQYPVKRYNEYLK
;
A
#
# COMPACT_ATOMS: atom_id res chain seq x y z
N ASP A 1 -4.10 30.45 -5.96
CA ASP A 1 -4.98 30.69 -4.78
C ASP A 1 -5.10 29.41 -3.97
N GLY A 2 -4.90 29.45 -2.65
CA GLY A 2 -4.75 28.32 -1.73
C GLY A 2 -5.92 27.32 -1.62
N ASN A 3 -6.30 26.68 -2.72
CA ASN A 3 -7.49 25.83 -2.86
C ASN A 3 -7.19 24.32 -2.88
N GLY A 4 -6.03 23.89 -2.38
CA GLY A 4 -5.71 22.47 -2.13
C GLY A 4 -6.38 21.86 -0.89
N LYS A 5 -7.35 22.54 -0.28
CA LYS A 5 -7.93 22.20 1.04
C LYS A 5 -8.98 21.08 1.02
N TYR A 6 -9.35 20.56 -0.16
CA TYR A 6 -10.41 19.53 -0.31
C TYR A 6 -9.90 18.13 -0.69
N ILE A 7 -8.63 18.04 -1.07
CA ILE A 7 -8.01 16.81 -1.58
C ILE A 7 -7.85 15.79 -0.47
N PHE A 8 -7.11 16.17 0.55
CA PHE A 8 -6.87 15.38 1.74
C PHE A 8 -8.18 14.87 2.38
N PRO A 9 -9.22 15.71 2.53
CA PRO A 9 -10.51 15.28 3.03
C PRO A 9 -11.21 14.09 2.38
N VAL A 10 -11.24 14.11 1.04
CA VAL A 10 -11.97 13.14 0.23
C VAL A 10 -11.18 11.83 0.11
N ALA A 11 -9.85 11.92 0.19
CA ALA A 11 -8.95 10.77 0.21
C ALA A 11 -9.30 9.79 1.34
N ILE A 12 -9.67 10.35 2.48
CA ILE A 12 -9.81 9.63 3.74
C ILE A 12 -11.14 8.91 3.81
N LEU A 13 -12.22 9.58 3.39
CA LEU A 13 -13.55 8.98 3.28
C LEU A 13 -13.57 7.82 2.28
N ILE A 14 -12.68 7.86 1.29
CA ILE A 14 -12.53 6.85 0.24
C ILE A 14 -11.56 5.74 0.63
N ALA A 15 -10.56 6.03 1.47
CA ALA A 15 -9.54 5.08 1.88
C ALA A 15 -9.99 4.08 2.95
N PHE A 16 -10.91 4.49 3.81
CA PHE A 16 -11.33 3.69 4.96
C PHE A 16 -12.17 2.44 4.64
N PRO A 17 -13.01 2.38 3.59
CA PRO A 17 -13.82 1.19 3.34
C PRO A 17 -13.05 0.03 2.71
N ALA A 18 -11.77 0.20 2.34
CA ALA A 18 -10.96 -0.87 1.78
C ALA A 18 -10.47 -1.79 2.91
N VAL A 19 -11.37 -2.59 3.49
CA VAL A 19 -11.08 -3.52 4.59
C VAL A 19 -9.86 -4.38 4.28
N GLY A 20 -9.62 -4.79 3.04
CA GLY A 20 -8.42 -5.55 2.72
C GLY A 20 -7.12 -4.75 2.66
N ILE A 21 -7.13 -3.42 2.51
CA ILE A 21 -5.93 -2.60 2.78
C ILE A 21 -5.58 -2.63 4.26
N ILE A 22 -6.59 -2.60 5.15
CA ILE A 22 -6.38 -2.79 6.58
C ILE A 22 -5.79 -4.18 6.85
N ARG A 23 -6.37 -5.22 6.21
CA ARG A 23 -5.92 -6.61 6.33
C ARG A 23 -4.51 -6.86 5.78
N GLU A 24 -4.07 -6.11 4.79
CA GLU A 24 -2.77 -6.31 4.15
C GLU A 24 -1.64 -5.50 4.77
N VAL A 25 -1.93 -4.27 5.22
CA VAL A 25 -0.90 -3.29 5.55
C VAL A 25 -0.80 -3.03 7.03
N TYR A 26 -1.95 -2.86 7.69
CA TYR A 26 -1.97 -2.35 9.07
C TYR A 26 -2.00 -3.47 10.12
N SER A 27 -2.39 -4.67 9.70
CA SER A 27 -2.33 -5.90 10.51
C SER A 27 -0.93 -6.53 10.53
N MET A 28 -0.14 -6.34 9.46
CA MET A 28 1.18 -6.94 9.31
C MET A 28 2.27 -5.87 9.42
N ILE A 29 3.13 -5.99 10.44
CA ILE A 29 4.19 -5.01 10.74
C ILE A 29 5.17 -4.84 9.56
N ALA A 30 5.52 -5.95 8.90
CA ALA A 30 6.37 -5.95 7.72
C ALA A 30 5.72 -5.15 6.58
N ALA A 31 4.43 -5.37 6.31
CA ALA A 31 3.70 -4.62 5.29
C ALA A 31 3.55 -3.13 5.64
N PHE A 32 3.23 -2.79 6.89
CA PHE A 32 3.18 -1.39 7.33
C PHE A 32 4.49 -0.66 7.05
N SER A 33 5.61 -1.28 7.46
CA SER A 33 6.95 -0.73 7.28
C SER A 33 7.33 -0.63 5.80
N ASN A 34 6.96 -1.63 4.99
CA ASN A 34 7.37 -1.73 3.59
C ASN A 34 6.54 -0.88 2.63
N TYR A 35 5.32 -0.46 3.03
CA TYR A 35 4.38 0.21 2.13
C TYR A 35 3.78 1.51 2.71
N ALA A 36 3.36 1.54 3.98
CA ALA A 36 2.76 2.76 4.56
C ALA A 36 3.80 3.82 4.91
N VAL A 37 4.90 3.43 5.56
CA VAL A 37 6.01 4.34 5.91
C VAL A 37 6.63 5.01 4.68
N PRO A 38 7.03 4.27 3.62
CA PRO A 38 7.55 4.92 2.42
C PRO A 38 6.50 5.78 1.72
N PHE A 39 5.21 5.43 1.73
CA PHE A 39 4.19 6.32 1.20
C PHE A 39 4.14 7.67 1.95
N ALA A 40 4.34 7.69 3.27
CA ALA A 40 4.47 8.93 4.03
C ALA A 40 5.70 9.76 3.59
N PHE A 41 6.85 9.12 3.37
CA PHE A 41 8.04 9.79 2.82
C PHE A 41 7.80 10.33 1.41
N ALA A 42 7.07 9.60 0.56
CA ALA A 42 6.69 10.04 -0.78
C ALA A 42 5.79 11.28 -0.74
N LEU A 43 4.79 11.32 0.15
CA LEU A 43 3.95 12.50 0.34
C LEU A 43 4.78 13.69 0.87
N LEU A 44 5.67 13.45 1.83
CA LEU A 44 6.55 14.47 2.37
C LEU A 44 7.45 15.07 1.28
N SER A 45 8.09 14.25 0.44
CA SER A 45 8.94 14.73 -0.65
C SER A 45 8.16 15.63 -1.61
N GLN A 46 6.94 15.24 -1.98
CA GLN A 46 6.09 16.06 -2.86
C GLN A 46 5.60 17.35 -2.21
N LEU A 47 5.30 17.35 -0.90
CA LEU A 47 4.97 18.56 -0.15
C LEU A 47 6.15 19.54 -0.14
N VAL A 48 7.37 19.03 0.06
CA VAL A 48 8.60 19.82 0.05
C VAL A 48 8.88 20.37 -1.36
N VAL A 49 8.78 19.55 -2.41
CA VAL A 49 8.88 20.00 -3.82
C VAL A 49 7.92 21.14 -4.10
N LYS A 50 6.65 20.99 -3.72
CA LYS A 50 5.63 22.01 -3.93
C LYS A 50 5.99 23.31 -3.21
N ARG A 51 6.52 23.23 -1.99
CA ARG A 51 6.91 24.42 -1.22
C ARG A 51 8.14 25.11 -1.80
N ILE A 52 9.12 24.36 -2.31
CA ILE A 52 10.28 24.92 -3.04
C ILE A 52 9.81 25.64 -4.30
N LYS A 53 8.96 25.00 -5.12
CA LYS A 53 8.40 25.61 -6.34
C LYS A 53 7.59 26.88 -6.05
N GLY A 54 7.00 26.99 -4.86
CA GLY A 54 6.27 28.18 -4.39
C GLY A 54 7.13 29.29 -3.80
N GLY A 55 8.46 29.26 -3.95
CA GLY A 55 9.38 30.28 -3.42
C GLY A 55 9.89 29.99 -2.00
N GLY A 56 9.79 28.75 -1.53
CA GLY A 56 10.33 28.34 -0.24
C GLY A 56 11.85 28.39 -0.14
N SER A 57 12.38 28.35 1.09
CA SER A 57 13.82 28.40 1.37
C SER A 57 14.61 27.28 0.68
N LYS A 58 15.83 27.59 0.24
CA LYS A 58 16.80 26.59 -0.27
C LYS A 58 17.16 25.52 0.78
N ALA A 59 17.00 25.80 2.07
CA ALA A 59 17.20 24.79 3.12
C ALA A 59 16.29 23.57 2.96
N LEU A 60 15.17 23.70 2.23
CA LEU A 60 14.22 22.61 1.96
C LEU A 60 14.77 21.52 1.00
N TYR A 61 15.90 21.76 0.30
CA TYR A 61 16.52 20.71 -0.51
C TYR A 61 17.08 19.55 0.32
N ALA A 62 17.53 19.81 1.55
CA ALA A 62 18.02 18.76 2.46
C ALA A 62 16.91 17.78 2.91
N PRO A 63 15.76 18.24 3.46
CA PRO A 63 14.67 17.33 3.80
C PRO A 63 14.04 16.68 2.56
N LEU A 64 14.07 17.35 1.39
CA LEU A 64 13.69 16.70 0.12
C LEU A 64 14.59 15.50 -0.17
N ALA A 65 15.90 15.71 -0.23
CA ALA A 65 16.87 14.64 -0.51
C ALA A 65 16.74 13.49 0.49
N LEU A 66 16.64 13.80 1.79
CA LEU A 66 16.48 12.79 2.84
C LEU A 66 15.21 11.96 2.62
N SER A 67 14.05 12.60 2.45
CA SER A 67 12.78 11.89 2.25
C SER A 67 12.79 11.04 0.97
N SER A 68 13.39 11.54 -0.12
CA SER A 68 13.49 10.85 -1.41
C SER A 68 14.49 9.69 -1.41
N VAL A 69 15.53 9.72 -0.56
CA VAL A 69 16.41 8.57 -0.34
C VAL A 69 15.70 7.53 0.55
N CYS A 70 15.16 7.97 1.70
CA CYS A 70 14.56 7.08 2.69
C CYS A 70 13.40 6.27 2.11
N VAL A 71 12.58 6.84 1.22
CA VAL A 71 11.46 6.12 0.61
C VAL A 71 11.86 4.83 -0.11
N CYS A 72 13.10 4.77 -0.63
CA CYS A 72 13.62 3.62 -1.38
C CYS A 72 14.21 2.51 -0.49
N LEU A 73 14.33 2.72 0.82
CA LEU A 73 15.05 1.80 1.71
C LEU A 73 14.15 0.74 2.35
N PHE A 74 12.87 0.71 2.00
CA PHE A 74 11.86 -0.12 2.66
C PHE A 74 11.43 -1.35 1.85
N SER A 75 11.28 -1.24 0.53
CA SER A 75 10.77 -2.33 -0.31
C SER A 75 11.19 -2.15 -1.76
N GLU A 76 11.64 -3.22 -2.41
CA GLU A 76 12.07 -3.20 -3.80
C GLU A 76 10.93 -2.71 -4.72
N ASN A 77 9.70 -3.16 -4.46
CA ASN A 77 8.52 -2.74 -5.23
C ASN A 77 8.27 -1.23 -5.09
N THR A 78 8.27 -0.74 -3.85
CA THR A 78 8.06 0.69 -3.58
C THR A 78 9.16 1.54 -4.20
N THR A 79 10.40 1.06 -4.19
CA THR A 79 11.55 1.73 -4.84
C THR A 79 11.35 1.90 -6.33
N VAL A 80 10.92 0.84 -7.05
CA VAL A 80 10.63 0.91 -8.48
C VAL A 80 9.54 1.94 -8.76
N VAL A 81 8.43 1.90 -8.02
CA VAL A 81 7.33 2.85 -8.21
C VAL A 81 7.77 4.29 -7.95
N MET A 82 8.56 4.53 -6.90
CA MET A 82 9.04 5.88 -6.57
C MET A 82 10.03 6.41 -7.60
N PHE A 83 10.90 5.56 -8.14
CA PHE A 83 11.79 5.93 -9.23
C PHE A 83 11.00 6.32 -10.48
N CYS A 84 10.01 5.50 -10.88
CA CYS A 84 9.09 5.82 -11.98
C CYS A 84 8.32 7.13 -11.74
N ALA A 85 7.87 7.38 -10.50
CA ALA A 85 7.20 8.62 -10.12
C ALA A 85 8.11 9.83 -10.26
N ALA A 86 9.36 9.76 -9.77
CA ALA A 86 10.31 10.85 -9.87
C ALA A 86 10.63 11.20 -11.34
N VAL A 87 10.81 10.19 -12.20
CA VAL A 87 10.98 10.39 -13.65
C VAL A 87 9.75 11.04 -14.25
N THR A 88 8.55 10.54 -13.92
CA THR A 88 7.30 11.05 -14.46
C THR A 88 7.05 12.50 -14.04
N PHE A 89 7.32 12.88 -12.79
CA PHE A 89 7.21 14.27 -12.33
C PHE A 89 8.19 15.22 -13.05
N LEU A 90 9.40 14.75 -13.37
CA LEU A 90 10.35 15.53 -14.15
C LEU A 90 9.88 15.71 -15.61
N ILE A 91 9.34 14.65 -16.23
CA ILE A 91 8.77 14.71 -17.58
C ILE A 91 7.57 15.66 -17.61
N ILE A 92 6.70 15.63 -16.61
CA ILE A 92 5.56 16.55 -16.50
C ILE A 92 6.04 18.01 -16.45
N ASP A 93 7.09 18.31 -15.67
CA ASP A 93 7.67 19.66 -15.63
C ASP A 93 8.20 20.11 -17.00
N LEU A 94 8.87 19.22 -17.73
CA LEU A 94 9.36 19.48 -19.08
C LEU A 94 8.21 19.73 -20.06
N ILE A 95 7.12 18.97 -19.94
CA ILE A 95 5.93 19.11 -20.79
C ILE A 95 5.19 20.42 -20.50
N ASP A 96 5.07 20.82 -19.24
CA ASP A 96 4.27 21.98 -18.83
C ASP A 96 5.04 23.29 -18.89
N SER A 97 6.31 23.29 -18.52
CA SER A 97 7.13 24.51 -18.38
C SER A 97 8.31 24.60 -19.34
N LYS A 98 8.52 23.58 -20.20
CA LYS A 98 9.69 23.44 -21.10
C LYS A 98 11.05 23.42 -20.39
N LYS A 99 11.07 23.38 -19.04
CA LYS A 99 12.28 23.36 -18.22
C LYS A 99 12.10 22.36 -17.09
N ALA A 100 13.17 21.66 -16.74
CA ALA A 100 13.18 20.80 -15.57
C ALA A 100 13.22 21.66 -14.30
N SER A 101 12.31 21.43 -13.35
CA SER A 101 12.44 22.05 -12.03
C SER A 101 13.63 21.46 -11.29
N ILE A 102 14.47 22.32 -10.72
CA ILE A 102 15.57 21.90 -9.84
C ILE A 102 15.04 21.03 -8.71
N ALA A 103 13.85 21.31 -8.17
CA ALA A 103 13.24 20.48 -7.12
C ALA A 103 12.96 19.05 -7.61
N ASN A 104 12.40 18.89 -8.81
CA ASN A 104 12.14 17.56 -9.37
C ASN A 104 13.43 16.84 -9.80
N ALA A 105 14.45 17.59 -10.24
CA ALA A 105 15.77 17.03 -10.52
C ALA A 105 16.44 16.50 -9.25
N VAL A 106 16.42 17.26 -8.15
CA VAL A 106 16.95 16.82 -6.84
C VAL A 106 16.15 15.61 -6.33
N ASN A 107 14.83 15.61 -6.48
CA ASN A 107 14.00 14.45 -6.14
C ASN A 107 14.44 13.20 -6.93
N LEU A 108 14.59 13.30 -8.25
CA LEU A 108 15.04 12.19 -9.09
C LEU A 108 16.44 11.68 -8.71
N ILE A 109 17.41 12.57 -8.56
CA ILE A 109 18.78 12.19 -8.19
C ILE A 109 18.80 11.50 -6.82
N SER A 110 18.07 12.05 -5.84
CA SER A 110 18.00 11.48 -4.49
C SER A 110 17.31 10.12 -4.48
N THR A 111 16.23 9.96 -5.24
CA THR A 111 15.55 8.67 -5.43
C THR A 111 16.45 7.66 -6.17
N ALA A 112 17.25 8.11 -7.15
CA ALA A 112 18.22 7.26 -7.83
C ALA A 112 19.31 6.76 -6.86
N VAL A 113 19.82 7.64 -5.99
CA VAL A 113 20.76 7.27 -4.92
C VAL A 113 20.12 6.28 -3.95
N GLY A 114 18.88 6.53 -3.50
CA GLY A 114 18.15 5.60 -2.64
C GLY A 114 17.95 4.22 -3.28
N ALA A 115 17.59 4.18 -4.57
CA ALA A 115 17.46 2.94 -5.33
C ALA A 115 18.81 2.20 -5.44
N LEU A 116 19.89 2.93 -5.72
CA LEU A 116 21.23 2.38 -5.81
C LEU A 116 21.69 1.80 -4.47
N ILE A 117 21.43 2.47 -3.36
CA ILE A 117 21.70 1.97 -2.00
C ILE A 117 20.92 0.67 -1.75
N MET A 118 19.63 0.64 -2.07
CA MET A 118 18.76 -0.53 -1.90
C MET A 118 19.29 -1.76 -2.64
N PHE A 119 19.78 -1.58 -3.87
CA PHE A 119 20.23 -2.69 -4.72
C PHE A 119 21.73 -3.02 -4.61
N LEU A 120 22.58 -2.17 -4.04
CA LEU A 120 24.03 -2.43 -3.94
C LEU A 120 24.51 -2.90 -2.56
N ILE A 121 23.82 -2.60 -1.45
CA ILE A 121 24.35 -2.94 -0.12
C ILE A 121 24.19 -4.45 0.19
N PRO A 122 25.29 -5.20 0.46
CA PRO A 122 25.28 -6.65 0.70
C PRO A 122 24.41 -7.15 1.86
N ARG A 123 24.13 -6.38 2.90
CA ARG A 123 23.13 -6.81 3.92
C ARG A 123 21.68 -6.79 3.41
N LEU A 124 21.43 -6.04 2.32
CA LEU A 124 20.16 -6.01 1.61
C LEU A 124 20.14 -6.98 0.41
N THR A 125 21.29 -7.38 -0.16
CA THR A 125 21.38 -8.34 -1.30
C THR A 125 21.84 -9.75 -0.92
N HIS A 126 22.63 -9.91 0.13
CA HIS A 126 23.07 -11.15 0.77
C HIS A 126 22.54 -11.20 2.21
N THR A 127 21.24 -11.43 2.37
CA THR A 127 20.75 -12.04 3.60
C THR A 127 21.44 -13.40 3.74
N SER A 128 22.04 -13.67 4.89
CA SER A 128 22.73 -14.94 5.20
C SER A 128 21.81 -16.16 5.10
N GLU A 129 20.50 -15.94 5.10
CA GLU A 129 19.55 -16.84 4.49
C GLU A 129 19.59 -16.63 2.98
N LYS A 130 20.22 -17.56 2.26
CA LYS A 130 19.94 -17.77 0.83
C LYS A 130 18.44 -18.01 0.70
N LEU A 131 17.70 -16.92 0.52
CA LEU A 131 16.38 -16.84 -0.09
C LEU A 131 16.54 -17.18 -1.58
N SER A 132 17.21 -18.30 -1.90
CA SER A 132 17.68 -18.70 -3.24
C SER A 132 16.55 -18.72 -4.26
N ASP A 133 15.32 -18.94 -3.78
CA ASP A 133 14.14 -19.03 -4.63
C ASP A 133 13.29 -17.75 -4.62
N TYR A 134 13.46 -16.83 -3.65
CA TYR A 134 12.66 -15.59 -3.51
C TYR A 134 13.25 -14.41 -4.31
N ARG A 135 14.53 -14.49 -4.69
CA ARG A 135 15.22 -13.47 -5.50
C ARG A 135 15.71 -13.99 -6.85
N GLY A 136 15.34 -15.22 -7.19
CA GLY A 136 15.54 -15.76 -8.53
C GLY A 136 14.64 -15.05 -9.52
N TYR A 137 15.20 -14.62 -10.64
CA TYR A 137 14.41 -14.23 -11.80
C TYR A 137 13.64 -15.45 -12.30
N VAL A 138 12.40 -15.24 -12.72
CA VAL A 138 11.62 -16.29 -13.35
C VAL A 138 12.21 -16.57 -14.73
N THR A 139 13.00 -17.62 -14.85
CA THR A 139 13.66 -18.00 -16.12
C THR A 139 12.77 -18.88 -17.01
N GLU A 140 11.76 -19.52 -16.44
CA GLU A 140 10.85 -20.42 -17.15
C GLU A 140 9.60 -19.68 -17.67
N PRO A 141 9.31 -19.72 -18.98
CA PRO A 141 8.13 -19.06 -19.55
C PRO A 141 6.80 -19.50 -18.92
N GLN A 142 6.67 -20.77 -18.54
CA GLN A 142 5.47 -21.30 -17.91
C GLN A 142 5.26 -20.75 -16.49
N ALA A 143 6.34 -20.63 -15.71
CA ALA A 143 6.31 -20.01 -14.40
C ALA A 143 5.99 -18.50 -14.49
N LEU A 144 6.43 -17.83 -15.56
CA LEU A 144 6.12 -16.41 -15.80
C LEU A 144 4.63 -16.22 -16.12
N ILE A 145 4.03 -17.10 -16.94
CA ILE A 145 2.59 -17.10 -17.22
C ILE A 145 1.79 -17.40 -15.95
N TYR A 146 2.23 -18.37 -15.14
CA TYR A 146 1.57 -18.69 -13.88
C TYR A 146 1.62 -17.53 -12.88
N ASN A 147 2.80 -16.91 -12.71
CA ASN A 147 2.97 -15.75 -11.84
C ASN A 147 2.16 -14.55 -12.32
N ALA A 148 2.11 -14.31 -13.64
CA ALA A 148 1.25 -13.30 -14.23
C ALA A 148 -0.22 -13.58 -13.90
N LEU A 149 -0.72 -14.78 -14.16
CA LEU A 149 -2.12 -15.14 -13.86
C LEU A 149 -2.42 -15.06 -12.36
N SER A 150 -1.53 -15.50 -11.49
CA SER A 150 -1.70 -15.45 -10.03
C SER A 150 -1.71 -14.00 -9.50
N ALA A 151 -0.78 -13.17 -9.95
CA ALA A 151 -0.70 -11.75 -9.59
C ALA A 151 -1.94 -10.99 -10.09
N LEU A 152 -2.38 -11.27 -11.32
CA LEU A 152 -3.58 -10.68 -11.91
C LEU A 152 -4.86 -11.09 -11.19
N ARG A 153 -5.00 -12.37 -10.78
CA ARG A 153 -6.14 -12.83 -9.99
C ARG A 153 -6.18 -12.20 -8.60
N SER A 154 -5.02 -12.10 -7.95
CA SER A 154 -4.89 -11.43 -6.65
C SER A 154 -5.25 -9.95 -6.74
N PHE A 155 -4.78 -9.28 -7.80
CA PHE A 155 -5.13 -7.89 -8.10
C PHE A 155 -6.64 -7.72 -8.29
N ALA A 156 -7.29 -8.54 -9.11
CA ALA A 156 -8.73 -8.44 -9.37
C ALA A 156 -9.58 -8.62 -8.10
N ARG A 157 -9.16 -9.49 -7.18
CA ARG A 157 -9.82 -9.70 -5.88
C ARG A 157 -9.72 -8.47 -4.97
N LEU A 158 -8.64 -7.72 -5.07
CA LEU A 158 -8.35 -6.56 -4.22
C LEU A 158 -8.81 -5.25 -4.85
N ALA A 159 -8.81 -5.15 -6.18
CA ALA A 159 -9.43 -4.06 -6.93
C ALA A 159 -10.92 -3.92 -6.56
N ALA A 160 -11.64 -5.03 -6.34
CA ALA A 160 -13.02 -4.99 -5.84
C ALA A 160 -13.16 -4.21 -4.52
N GLN A 161 -12.12 -4.16 -3.69
CA GLN A 161 -12.10 -3.43 -2.42
C GLN A 161 -11.80 -1.94 -2.58
N TYR A 162 -11.44 -1.49 -3.78
CA TYR A 162 -11.24 -0.08 -4.12
C TYR A 162 -12.52 0.60 -4.60
N LEU A 163 -13.68 0.00 -4.30
CA LEU A 163 -15.02 0.42 -4.74
C LEU A 163 -15.20 1.94 -4.70
N PHE A 164 -14.91 2.59 -3.57
CA PHE A 164 -15.11 4.03 -3.42
C PHE A 164 -14.16 4.88 -4.27
N ILE A 165 -12.93 4.41 -4.52
CA ILE A 165 -12.01 5.07 -5.45
C ILE A 165 -12.56 4.96 -6.86
N TYR A 166 -13.02 3.77 -7.26
CA TYR A 166 -13.61 3.58 -8.58
C TYR A 166 -14.88 4.38 -8.79
N ILE A 167 -15.77 4.48 -7.78
CA ILE A 167 -16.92 5.38 -7.82
C ILE A 167 -16.46 6.83 -8.04
N LEU A 168 -15.47 7.31 -7.28
CA LEU A 168 -15.01 8.69 -7.42
C LEU A 168 -14.41 8.96 -8.80
N ILE A 169 -13.48 8.12 -9.25
CA ILE A 169 -12.86 8.25 -10.58
C ILE A 169 -13.95 8.20 -11.64
N SER A 170 -14.88 7.26 -11.56
CA SER A 170 -16.00 7.14 -12.51
C SER A 170 -16.85 8.41 -12.56
N LEU A 171 -17.26 8.97 -11.43
CA LEU A 171 -18.05 10.20 -11.39
C LEU A 171 -17.29 11.39 -12.00
N LEU A 172 -16.01 11.54 -11.68
CA LEU A 172 -15.16 12.60 -12.23
C LEU A 172 -14.95 12.43 -13.74
N MET A 173 -14.76 11.20 -14.21
CA MET A 173 -14.59 10.90 -15.63
C MET A 173 -15.90 11.02 -16.41
N LEU A 174 -17.05 10.68 -15.81
CA LEU A 174 -18.37 10.96 -16.38
C LEU A 174 -18.59 12.47 -16.56
N PHE A 175 -18.18 13.28 -15.57
CA PHE A 175 -18.21 14.74 -15.68
C PHE A 175 -17.35 15.26 -16.83
N VAL A 176 -16.14 14.70 -17.01
CA VAL A 176 -15.26 15.00 -18.14
C VAL A 176 -15.89 14.59 -19.47
N LEU A 177 -16.43 13.38 -19.55
CA LEU A 177 -17.05 12.80 -20.75
C LEU A 177 -18.30 13.58 -21.18
N HIS A 178 -19.11 14.01 -20.22
CA HIS A 178 -20.31 14.81 -20.47
C HIS A 178 -19.95 16.09 -21.24
N LYS A 179 -18.87 16.77 -20.81
CA LYS A 179 -18.35 17.99 -21.44
C LYS A 179 -17.57 17.76 -22.73
N ALA A 180 -17.07 16.55 -22.98
CA ALA A 180 -16.29 16.24 -24.17
C ALA A 180 -17.16 16.32 -25.45
N LYS A 181 -16.60 16.83 -26.56
CA LYS A 181 -17.28 16.82 -27.87
C LYS A 181 -16.95 15.50 -28.58
N THR A 182 -17.88 14.57 -28.58
CA THR A 182 -17.75 13.23 -29.18
C THR A 182 -19.12 12.66 -29.58
N ALA A 183 -19.13 11.67 -30.46
CA ALA A 183 -20.32 10.97 -30.93
C ALA A 183 -21.14 10.37 -29.77
N LYS A 184 -22.47 10.46 -29.90
CA LYS A 184 -23.43 10.02 -28.87
C LYS A 184 -23.23 8.55 -28.49
N GLY A 185 -23.04 7.66 -29.48
CA GLY A 185 -22.81 6.23 -29.24
C GLY A 185 -21.58 5.96 -28.37
N VAL A 186 -20.47 6.66 -28.62
CA VAL A 186 -19.24 6.51 -27.84
C VAL A 186 -19.42 7.03 -26.41
N LYS A 187 -20.13 8.15 -26.23
CA LYS A 187 -20.47 8.64 -24.87
C LYS A 187 -21.30 7.63 -24.09
N ILE A 188 -22.30 7.02 -24.73
CA ILE A 188 -23.17 6.03 -24.08
C ILE A 188 -22.33 4.82 -23.67
N PHE A 189 -21.52 4.29 -24.57
CA PHE A 189 -20.65 3.14 -24.29
C PHE A 189 -19.68 3.41 -23.12
N LEU A 190 -18.93 4.52 -23.18
CA LEU A 190 -17.97 4.87 -22.12
C LEU A 190 -18.69 5.15 -20.78
N SER A 191 -19.85 5.81 -20.81
CA SER A 191 -20.64 6.04 -19.59
C SER A 191 -21.12 4.72 -18.98
N ALA A 192 -21.57 3.78 -19.82
CA ALA A 192 -21.99 2.46 -19.36
C ALA A 192 -20.84 1.72 -18.66
N VAL A 193 -19.64 1.71 -19.24
CA VAL A 193 -18.46 1.08 -18.59
C VAL A 193 -18.12 1.78 -17.27
N LEU A 194 -18.07 3.12 -17.23
CA LEU A 194 -17.75 3.88 -16.03
C LEU A 194 -18.77 3.67 -14.89
N ILE A 195 -20.04 3.41 -15.22
CA ILE A 195 -21.10 3.14 -14.24
C ILE A 195 -21.12 1.67 -13.81
N LEU A 196 -21.05 0.75 -14.77
CA LEU A 196 -21.18 -0.69 -14.51
C LEU A 196 -19.99 -1.24 -13.73
N PHE A 197 -18.77 -0.76 -13.98
CA PHE A 197 -17.59 -1.32 -13.31
C PHE A 197 -17.63 -1.16 -11.78
N PRO A 198 -17.89 0.04 -11.19
CA PRO A 198 -18.08 0.15 -9.74
C PRO A 198 -19.23 -0.71 -9.19
N ILE A 199 -20.33 -0.87 -9.93
CA ILE A 199 -21.43 -1.76 -9.52
C ILE A 199 -20.94 -3.21 -9.45
N MET A 200 -20.18 -3.65 -10.45
CA MET A 200 -19.56 -4.98 -10.45
C MET A 200 -18.58 -5.16 -9.30
N SER A 201 -17.79 -4.14 -8.94
CA SER A 201 -16.93 -4.17 -7.75
C SER A 201 -17.73 -4.32 -6.45
N ALA A 202 -18.88 -3.64 -6.33
CA ALA A 202 -19.76 -3.79 -5.17
C ALA A 202 -20.36 -5.20 -5.08
N LEU A 203 -20.80 -5.76 -6.21
CA LEU A 203 -21.27 -7.14 -6.28
C LEU A 203 -20.16 -8.14 -5.92
N ALA A 204 -18.93 -7.89 -6.37
CA ALA A 204 -17.78 -8.71 -6.03
C ALA A 204 -17.46 -8.71 -4.52
N LEU A 205 -17.72 -7.60 -3.82
CA LEU A 205 -17.59 -7.54 -2.36
C LEU A 205 -18.68 -8.37 -1.66
N CYS A 206 -19.93 -8.28 -2.12
CA CYS A 206 -21.04 -9.05 -1.55
C CYS A 206 -20.93 -10.56 -1.83
N PHE A 207 -20.34 -10.94 -2.96
CA PHE A 207 -20.23 -12.33 -3.43
C PHE A 207 -18.76 -12.73 -3.62
N SER A 208 -17.95 -12.56 -2.57
CA SER A 208 -16.48 -12.68 -2.66
C SER A 208 -15.98 -14.05 -3.12
N ASP A 209 -16.66 -15.15 -2.77
CA ASP A 209 -16.29 -16.50 -3.21
C ASP A 209 -16.53 -16.70 -4.70
N THR A 210 -17.67 -16.23 -5.20
CA THR A 210 -18.00 -16.24 -6.63
C THR A 210 -17.04 -15.36 -7.42
N ALA A 211 -16.72 -14.16 -6.90
CA ALA A 211 -15.76 -13.25 -7.53
C ALA A 211 -14.35 -13.85 -7.61
N SER A 212 -13.92 -14.57 -6.56
CA SER A 212 -12.65 -15.28 -6.53
C SER A 212 -12.58 -16.35 -7.65
N ARG A 213 -13.65 -17.13 -7.80
CA ARG A 213 -13.76 -18.17 -8.85
C ARG A 213 -13.69 -17.59 -10.27
N TYR A 214 -14.25 -16.40 -10.50
CA TYR A 214 -14.28 -15.73 -11.82
C TYR A 214 -13.31 -14.54 -11.94
N SER A 215 -12.21 -14.54 -11.18
CA SER A 215 -11.23 -13.44 -11.14
C SER A 215 -10.70 -12.98 -12.50
N ILE A 216 -10.59 -13.87 -13.50
CA ILE A 216 -10.19 -13.52 -14.88
C ILE A 216 -11.19 -12.58 -15.55
N VAL A 217 -12.50 -12.76 -15.30
CA VAL A 217 -13.55 -11.90 -15.86
C VAL A 217 -13.45 -10.49 -15.26
N PHE A 218 -13.21 -10.39 -13.95
CA PHE A 218 -13.01 -9.11 -13.28
C PHE A 218 -11.79 -8.36 -13.80
N LEU A 219 -10.70 -9.08 -14.10
CA LEU A 219 -9.52 -8.48 -14.71
C LEU A 219 -9.81 -7.91 -16.11
N ALA A 220 -10.55 -8.65 -16.94
CA ALA A 220 -10.94 -8.16 -18.27
C ALA A 220 -11.80 -6.89 -18.15
N LEU A 221 -12.75 -6.89 -17.21
CA LEU A 221 -13.59 -5.72 -16.92
C LEU A 221 -12.77 -4.53 -16.44
N GLU A 222 -11.78 -4.74 -15.58
CA GLU A 222 -10.89 -3.68 -15.10
C GLU A 222 -9.99 -3.11 -16.20
N SER A 223 -9.50 -3.97 -17.10
CA SER A 223 -8.74 -3.55 -18.27
C SER A 223 -9.60 -2.66 -19.18
N VAL A 224 -10.85 -3.07 -19.44
CA VAL A 224 -11.84 -2.28 -20.21
C VAL A 224 -12.17 -0.97 -19.49
N TYR A 225 -12.26 -0.98 -18.16
CA TYR A 225 -12.47 0.22 -17.35
C TYR A 225 -11.31 1.20 -17.48
N MET A 226 -10.06 0.76 -17.31
CA MET A 226 -8.88 1.59 -17.42
C MET A 226 -8.71 2.16 -18.84
N LEU A 227 -8.99 1.37 -19.87
CA LEU A 227 -9.05 1.85 -21.26
C LEU A 227 -10.15 2.90 -21.45
N SER A 228 -11.30 2.75 -20.79
CA SER A 228 -12.39 3.72 -20.86
C SER A 228 -12.06 5.04 -20.14
N VAL A 229 -11.35 4.97 -19.00
CA VAL A 229 -10.77 6.14 -18.32
C VAL A 229 -9.78 6.85 -19.25
N PHE A 230 -8.85 6.10 -19.86
CA PHE A 230 -7.87 6.66 -20.79
C PHE A 230 -8.51 7.29 -22.04
N ALA A 231 -9.46 6.59 -22.68
CA ALA A 231 -10.20 7.11 -23.82
C ALA A 231 -10.95 8.39 -23.45
N THR A 232 -11.62 8.42 -22.30
CA THR A 232 -12.30 9.62 -21.79
C THR A 232 -11.32 10.78 -21.56
N ALA A 233 -10.13 10.50 -21.02
CA ALA A 233 -9.08 11.51 -20.86
C ALA A 233 -8.63 12.08 -22.20
N ILE A 234 -8.38 11.26 -23.22
CA ILE A 234 -8.05 11.72 -24.59
C ILE A 234 -9.18 12.58 -25.16
N MET A 235 -10.43 12.11 -25.03
CA MET A 235 -11.61 12.81 -25.53
C MET A 235 -11.85 14.17 -24.88
N SER A 236 -11.38 14.35 -23.64
CA SER A 236 -11.44 15.66 -22.97
C SER A 236 -10.68 16.74 -23.74
N LYS A 237 -9.67 16.35 -24.54
CA LYS A 237 -8.67 17.24 -25.17
C LYS A 237 -7.92 18.14 -24.17
N GLN A 238 -8.03 17.88 -22.87
CA GLN A 238 -7.35 18.63 -21.84
C GLN A 238 -6.00 17.98 -21.56
N LYS A 239 -4.92 18.62 -22.02
CA LYS A 239 -3.54 18.14 -21.88
C LYS A 239 -3.22 17.67 -20.47
N ARG A 240 -3.62 18.43 -19.44
CA ARG A 240 -3.36 18.09 -18.03
C ARG A 240 -4.03 16.79 -17.59
N ILE A 241 -5.28 16.55 -18.01
CA ILE A 241 -5.99 15.30 -17.70
C ILE A 241 -5.31 14.14 -18.41
N ILE A 242 -4.98 14.29 -19.70
CA ILE A 242 -4.30 13.26 -20.49
C ILE A 242 -2.97 12.87 -19.84
N VAL A 243 -2.10 13.85 -19.58
CA VAL A 243 -0.76 13.64 -19.01
C VAL A 243 -0.85 12.97 -17.64
N SER A 244 -1.77 13.40 -16.77
CA SER A 244 -1.93 12.81 -15.43
C SER A 244 -2.54 11.40 -15.48
N THR A 245 -3.41 11.12 -16.46
CA THR A 245 -3.93 9.77 -16.69
C THR A 245 -2.82 8.84 -17.16
N VAL A 246 -1.99 9.28 -18.10
CA VAL A 246 -0.82 8.52 -18.57
C VAL A 246 0.15 8.26 -17.42
N ALA A 247 0.43 9.27 -16.59
CA ALA A 247 1.25 9.14 -15.40
C ALA A 247 0.70 8.07 -14.44
N ALA A 248 -0.61 8.09 -14.15
CA ALA A 248 -1.25 7.09 -13.30
C ALA A 248 -1.12 5.66 -13.88
N ILE A 249 -1.32 5.49 -15.19
CA ILE A 249 -1.17 4.19 -15.87
C ILE A 249 0.27 3.67 -15.79
N ILE A 250 1.27 4.53 -16.03
CA ILE A 250 2.70 4.17 -15.91
C ILE A 250 3.01 3.72 -14.49
N LEU A 251 2.53 4.46 -13.48
CA LEU A 251 2.75 4.12 -12.07
C LEU A 251 2.08 2.81 -11.68
N LEU A 252 0.85 2.56 -12.13
CA LEU A 252 0.17 1.27 -11.92
C LEU A 252 0.95 0.12 -12.57
N GLY A 253 1.43 0.32 -13.81
CA GLY A 253 2.31 -0.64 -14.47
C GLY A 253 3.57 -0.93 -13.66
N SER A 254 4.23 0.11 -13.14
CA SER A 254 5.44 -0.03 -12.31
C SER A 254 5.21 -0.72 -10.97
N ALA A 255 3.99 -0.66 -10.42
CA ALA A 255 3.63 -1.33 -9.16
C ALA A 255 3.35 -2.83 -9.35
N VAL A 256 2.98 -3.24 -10.57
CA VAL A 256 2.66 -4.63 -10.92
C VAL A 256 3.85 -5.33 -11.60
N ALA A 257 4.64 -4.62 -12.41
CA ALA A 257 5.73 -5.20 -13.20
C ALA A 257 6.78 -5.98 -12.38
N PRO A 258 7.24 -5.51 -11.20
CA PRO A 258 8.17 -6.28 -10.37
C PRO A 258 7.61 -7.64 -9.92
N ILE A 259 6.29 -7.75 -9.77
CA ILE A 259 5.62 -9.00 -9.35
C ILE A 259 5.65 -10.05 -10.48
N LEU A 260 5.77 -9.62 -11.74
CA LEU A 260 5.78 -10.52 -12.90
C LEU A 260 7.13 -11.20 -13.12
N ILE A 261 8.23 -10.57 -12.69
CA ILE A 261 9.60 -10.96 -13.04
C ILE A 261 10.36 -11.65 -11.90
N VAL A 262 9.84 -11.60 -10.67
CA VAL A 262 10.47 -12.19 -9.47
C VAL A 262 9.60 -13.31 -8.89
N ASN A 263 10.22 -14.43 -8.52
CA ASN A 263 9.58 -15.48 -7.74
C ASN A 263 9.13 -14.93 -6.38
N HIS A 264 7.83 -14.85 -6.13
CA HIS A 264 7.28 -14.26 -4.92
C HIS A 264 6.85 -15.35 -3.93
N ARG A 265 7.21 -15.16 -2.65
CA ARG A 265 6.70 -15.95 -1.53
C ARG A 265 5.67 -15.11 -0.77
N GLY A 266 4.43 -15.58 -0.70
CA GLY A 266 3.34 -14.94 0.06
C GLY A 266 2.44 -13.98 -0.74
N ASP A 267 1.33 -13.58 -0.09
CA ASP A 267 0.37 -12.62 -0.66
C ASP A 267 1.01 -11.23 -0.73
N ARG A 268 1.05 -10.62 -1.92
CA ARG A 268 1.59 -9.25 -2.12
C ARG A 268 0.53 -8.23 -1.70
N THR A 269 0.97 -7.15 -1.07
CA THR A 269 0.07 -6.04 -0.73
C THR A 269 -0.19 -5.17 -1.95
N PHE A 270 -1.42 -4.75 -2.15
CA PHE A 270 -1.79 -3.86 -3.25
C PHE A 270 -1.98 -2.40 -2.80
N PHE A 271 -1.46 -2.08 -1.62
CA PHE A 271 -1.44 -0.72 -1.08
C PHE A 271 -0.89 0.32 -2.06
N THR A 272 0.19 0.00 -2.78
CA THR A 272 0.80 0.95 -3.70
C THR A 272 -0.11 1.27 -4.87
N THR A 273 -0.84 0.29 -5.42
CA THR A 273 -1.81 0.53 -6.51
C THR A 273 -3.01 1.33 -6.00
N PHE A 274 -3.51 1.00 -4.81
CA PHE A 274 -4.52 1.79 -4.10
C PHE A 274 -4.07 3.25 -3.91
N ALA A 275 -2.84 3.47 -3.44
CA ALA A 275 -2.29 4.79 -3.19
C ALA A 275 -2.15 5.62 -4.48
N ILE A 276 -1.75 4.99 -5.59
CA ILE A 276 -1.69 5.63 -6.91
C ILE A 276 -3.09 6.04 -7.37
N LEU A 277 -4.09 5.14 -7.34
CA LEU A 277 -5.46 5.44 -7.76
C LEU A 277 -6.09 6.52 -6.87
N MET A 278 -5.85 6.47 -5.56
CA MET A 278 -6.27 7.51 -4.63
C MET A 278 -5.66 8.85 -5.00
N CYS A 279 -4.34 8.95 -5.17
CA CYS A 279 -3.66 10.18 -5.57
C CYS A 279 -4.19 10.72 -6.91
N TYR A 280 -4.49 9.84 -7.86
CA TYR A 280 -5.06 10.22 -9.15
C TYR A 280 -6.50 10.77 -9.02
N ALA A 281 -7.37 10.09 -8.28
CA ALA A 281 -8.75 10.54 -8.05
C ALA A 281 -8.80 11.91 -7.36
N LEU A 282 -7.90 12.09 -6.40
CA LEU A 282 -7.66 13.34 -5.69
C LEU A 282 -7.17 14.48 -6.57
N TRP A 283 -6.22 14.17 -7.45
CA TRP A 283 -5.72 15.10 -8.45
C TRP A 283 -6.84 15.52 -9.41
N LEU A 284 -7.63 14.56 -9.93
CA LEU A 284 -8.78 14.84 -10.79
C LEU A 284 -9.80 15.76 -10.12
N LEU A 285 -10.12 15.49 -8.86
CA LEU A 285 -11.05 16.33 -8.09
C LEU A 285 -10.53 17.76 -7.97
N ALA A 286 -9.23 17.93 -7.73
CA ALA A 286 -8.58 19.23 -7.61
C ALA A 286 -8.54 20.01 -8.93
N GLU A 287 -8.32 19.31 -10.04
CA GLU A 287 -8.22 19.90 -11.37
C GLU A 287 -9.61 20.30 -11.91
N LEU A 288 -10.60 19.42 -11.75
CA LEU A 288 -11.93 19.61 -12.32
C LEU A 288 -12.77 20.65 -11.56
N LYS A 289 -12.47 20.88 -10.27
CA LYS A 289 -13.20 21.77 -9.35
C LYS A 289 -14.72 21.79 -9.58
N PRO A 290 -15.38 20.62 -9.59
CA PRO A 290 -16.83 20.58 -9.68
C PRO A 290 -17.44 21.46 -8.57
N ASN A 291 -18.38 22.33 -8.93
CA ASN A 291 -19.10 23.21 -7.98
C ASN A 291 -19.99 22.35 -7.06
N PHE A 292 -19.38 21.75 -6.03
CA PHE A 292 -20.10 20.99 -5.03
C PHE A 292 -20.43 21.89 -3.83
N ALA A 293 -21.73 22.06 -3.56
CA ALA A 293 -22.24 22.69 -2.34
C ALA A 293 -21.71 22.01 -1.06
N PHE A 294 -21.32 20.73 -1.18
CA PHE A 294 -20.75 19.89 -0.12
C PHE A 294 -19.34 20.30 0.34
N SER A 295 -18.66 21.17 -0.40
CA SER A 295 -17.27 21.56 -0.13
C SER A 295 -17.05 22.14 1.27
N ARG A 296 -17.99 22.93 1.80
CA ARG A 296 -17.87 23.54 3.14
C ARG A 296 -17.83 22.50 4.26
N TYR A 297 -18.66 21.45 4.18
CA TYR A 297 -18.72 20.38 5.19
C TYR A 297 -17.49 19.47 5.12
N VAL A 298 -17.04 19.13 3.90
CA VAL A 298 -15.82 18.34 3.66
C VAL A 298 -14.59 18.99 4.29
N LYS A 299 -14.49 20.33 4.27
CA LYS A 299 -13.38 21.08 4.90
C LYS A 299 -13.28 20.88 6.42
N ILE A 300 -14.41 20.76 7.11
CA ILE A 300 -14.48 20.71 8.57
C ILE A 300 -14.44 19.25 9.06
N ILE A 301 -15.22 18.38 8.42
CA ILE A 301 -15.41 16.99 8.86
C ILE A 301 -14.14 16.18 8.65
N SER A 302 -13.39 16.48 7.60
CA SER A 302 -12.38 15.54 7.17
C SER A 302 -11.01 15.60 7.84
N PRO A 303 -10.51 16.70 8.43
CA PRO A 303 -9.35 16.61 9.30
C PRO A 303 -9.68 15.81 10.56
N ILE A 304 -10.95 15.87 11.01
CA ILE A 304 -11.45 15.07 12.14
C ILE A 304 -11.46 13.59 11.74
N VAL A 305 -12.07 13.26 10.60
CA VAL A 305 -12.10 11.89 10.06
C VAL A 305 -10.68 11.39 9.77
N TYR A 306 -9.76 12.23 9.25
CA TYR A 306 -8.35 11.90 9.09
C TYR A 306 -7.72 11.48 10.40
N SER A 307 -7.83 12.36 11.41
CA SER A 307 -7.13 12.21 12.66
C SER A 307 -7.67 10.99 13.39
N ALA A 308 -8.98 10.78 13.36
CA ALA A 308 -9.62 9.57 13.89
C ALA A 308 -9.11 8.31 13.18
N ILE A 309 -9.00 8.32 11.85
CA ILE A 309 -8.54 7.15 11.08
C ILE A 309 -7.05 6.89 11.29
N SER A 310 -6.21 7.90 11.17
CA SER A 310 -4.77 7.77 11.41
C SER A 310 -4.48 7.30 12.83
N LEU A 311 -5.22 7.82 13.82
CA LEU A 311 -5.13 7.36 15.19
C LEU A 311 -5.59 5.90 15.33
N THR A 312 -6.71 5.53 14.73
CA THR A 312 -7.21 4.15 14.73
C THR A 312 -6.20 3.19 14.10
N MET A 313 -5.62 3.55 12.95
CA MET A 313 -4.61 2.73 12.29
C MET A 313 -3.35 2.59 13.14
N LEU A 314 -2.89 3.68 13.77
CA LEU A 314 -1.74 3.66 14.66
C LEU A 314 -1.99 2.77 15.89
N ILE A 315 -3.21 2.81 16.45
CA ILE A 315 -3.62 1.93 17.56
C ILE A 315 -3.63 0.47 17.11
N LEU A 316 -4.28 0.15 15.99
CA LEU A 316 -4.36 -1.22 15.47
C LEU A 316 -2.97 -1.78 15.19
N THR A 317 -2.09 -1.00 14.57
CA THR A 317 -0.71 -1.41 14.31
C THR A 317 0.09 -1.57 15.61
N ALA A 318 -0.09 -0.70 16.61
CA ALA A 318 0.57 -0.83 17.91
C ALA A 318 0.10 -2.07 18.68
N GLN A 319 -1.20 -2.35 18.69
CA GLN A 319 -1.79 -3.55 19.30
C GLN A 319 -1.30 -4.83 18.60
N ASN A 320 -1.24 -4.84 17.28
CA ASN A 320 -0.68 -5.96 16.51
C ASN A 320 0.81 -6.17 16.80
N PHE A 321 1.57 -5.09 16.93
CA PHE A 321 2.99 -5.16 17.30
C PHE A 321 3.18 -5.72 18.71
N ALA A 322 2.41 -5.26 19.69
CA ALA A 322 2.48 -5.77 21.05
C ALA A 322 2.07 -7.25 21.13
N ALA A 323 1.00 -7.64 20.43
CA ALA A 323 0.55 -9.04 20.35
C ALA A 323 1.63 -9.93 19.69
N TYR A 324 2.27 -9.45 18.62
CA TYR A 324 3.37 -10.14 17.97
C TYR A 324 4.58 -10.31 18.91
N ALA A 325 5.03 -9.25 19.57
CA ALA A 325 6.15 -9.26 20.50
C ALA A 325 5.91 -10.24 21.65
N TYR A 326 4.72 -10.20 22.25
CA TYR A 326 4.32 -11.11 23.32
C TYR A 326 4.30 -12.57 22.86
N ARG A 327 3.76 -12.83 21.67
CA ARG A 327 3.73 -14.18 21.08
C ARG A 327 5.15 -14.69 20.81
N ALA A 328 6.05 -13.84 20.31
CA ALA A 328 7.44 -14.19 20.05
C ALA A 328 8.21 -14.49 21.36
N ASP A 329 8.02 -13.71 22.41
CA ASP A 329 8.60 -13.96 23.75
C ASP A 329 8.12 -15.29 24.32
N TYR A 330 6.82 -15.55 24.24
CA TYR A 330 6.21 -16.80 24.68
C TYR A 330 6.79 -18.00 23.94
N ILE A 331 6.93 -17.92 22.61
CA ILE A 331 7.53 -19.00 21.82
C ILE A 331 8.98 -19.22 22.24
N ALA A 332 9.76 -18.15 22.41
CA ALA A 332 11.15 -18.25 22.88
C ALA A 332 11.25 -18.94 24.24
N GLN A 333 10.33 -18.63 25.16
CA GLN A 333 10.23 -19.30 26.46
C GLN A 333 9.87 -20.78 26.31
N LYS A 334 8.77 -21.10 25.61
CA LYS A 334 8.29 -22.48 25.46
C LYS A 334 9.23 -23.40 24.69
N LEU A 335 10.04 -22.85 23.80
CA LEU A 335 11.06 -23.60 23.06
C LEU A 335 12.11 -24.25 23.97
N THR A 336 12.30 -23.76 25.20
CA THR A 336 13.17 -24.40 26.19
C THR A 336 12.58 -25.71 26.76
N GLU A 337 11.26 -25.88 26.67
CA GLU A 337 10.52 -27.02 27.21
C GLU A 337 10.11 -28.01 26.11
N THR A 338 9.61 -27.51 24.99
CA THR A 338 9.03 -28.31 23.91
C THR A 338 9.22 -27.66 22.55
N ARG A 339 9.26 -28.49 21.51
CA ARG A 339 9.27 -28.02 20.11
C ARG A 339 7.89 -27.86 19.53
N SER A 340 6.88 -28.53 20.08
CA SER A 340 5.48 -28.39 19.64
C SER A 340 4.79 -27.32 20.47
N ILE A 341 4.48 -26.17 19.87
CA ILE A 341 3.99 -24.99 20.58
C ILE A 341 2.68 -24.51 19.96
N SER A 342 1.66 -24.38 20.79
CA SER A 342 0.40 -23.72 20.42
C SER A 342 0.48 -22.22 20.69
N ALA A 343 0.16 -21.41 19.68
CA ALA A 343 0.18 -19.95 19.76
C ALA A 343 -1.09 -19.34 19.17
N PRO A 344 -1.58 -18.20 19.67
CA PRO A 344 -2.84 -17.63 19.25
C PRO A 344 -2.72 -16.91 17.90
N TYR A 345 -3.87 -16.68 17.27
CA TYR A 345 -4.02 -15.68 16.21
C TYR A 345 -3.54 -14.30 16.67
N LEU A 346 -3.04 -13.47 15.74
CA LEU A 346 -2.70 -12.07 16.00
C LEU A 346 -3.96 -11.26 16.42
N ALA A 347 -3.73 -10.09 17.02
CA ALA A 347 -4.82 -9.20 17.43
C ALA A 347 -5.74 -8.85 16.25
N HIS A 348 -7.03 -8.63 16.54
CA HIS A 348 -8.05 -8.30 15.52
C HIS A 348 -8.14 -9.34 14.40
N ASN A 349 -8.17 -10.63 14.77
CA ASN A 349 -8.22 -11.76 13.85
C ASN A 349 -9.25 -11.57 12.71
N SER A 350 -10.45 -11.06 12.99
CA SER A 350 -11.49 -10.77 11.99
C SER A 350 -11.06 -9.79 10.87
N LEU A 351 -10.00 -9.02 11.11
CA LEU A 351 -9.37 -8.07 10.18
C LEU A 351 -8.09 -8.63 9.53
N THR A 352 -7.78 -9.92 9.67
CA THR A 352 -6.62 -10.58 9.04
C THR A 352 -7.07 -11.67 8.06
N THR A 353 -6.22 -12.04 7.10
CA THR A 353 -6.49 -13.17 6.19
C THR A 353 -6.07 -14.50 6.82
N GLU A 354 -6.68 -15.61 6.37
CA GLU A 354 -6.36 -16.95 6.87
C GLU A 354 -4.86 -17.28 6.82
N LYS A 355 -4.17 -16.81 5.78
CA LYS A 355 -2.72 -17.01 5.64
C LYS A 355 -1.88 -16.16 6.57
N SER A 356 -2.36 -14.97 6.98
CA SER A 356 -1.66 -14.13 7.97
C SER A 356 -1.81 -14.64 9.41
N TYR A 357 -2.76 -15.57 9.66
CA TYR A 357 -2.85 -16.28 10.94
C TYR A 357 -1.66 -17.21 11.18
N GLU A 358 -1.17 -17.86 10.13
CA GLU A 358 -0.06 -18.82 10.17
C GLU A 358 1.31 -18.16 10.17
N GLN A 359 1.39 -16.88 9.80
CA GLN A 359 2.63 -16.11 9.79
C GLN A 359 3.00 -15.67 11.22
N ILE A 360 3.50 -16.61 12.00
CA ILE A 360 4.70 -16.30 12.80
C ILE A 360 5.80 -16.17 11.76
N ASP A 361 6.45 -15.01 11.68
CA ASP A 361 7.53 -14.81 10.72
C ASP A 361 8.58 -15.91 10.97
N PRO A 362 8.64 -16.97 10.15
CA PRO A 362 9.41 -18.18 10.48
C PRO A 362 10.91 -17.89 10.48
N CYS A 363 11.28 -16.71 9.96
CA CYS A 363 12.62 -16.16 9.84
C CYS A 363 13.22 -15.74 11.21
N VAL A 364 12.42 -15.73 12.26
CA VAL A 364 12.83 -15.27 13.59
C VAL A 364 13.46 -16.38 14.43
N PHE A 365 13.08 -17.64 14.18
CA PHE A 365 13.63 -18.81 14.85
C PHE A 365 14.23 -19.75 13.80
N VAL A 366 15.54 -19.62 13.58
CA VAL A 366 16.27 -20.28 12.48
C VAL A 366 17.08 -21.47 12.99
N GLY A 367 17.36 -22.43 12.11
CA GLY A 367 18.20 -23.61 12.43
C GLY A 367 17.60 -24.48 13.54
N ASP A 368 18.42 -24.84 14.52
CA ASP A 368 18.04 -25.72 15.64
C ASP A 368 17.05 -25.11 16.63
N ILE A 369 16.59 -23.87 16.43
CA ILE A 369 15.65 -23.15 17.32
C ILE A 369 14.22 -23.15 16.73
N LYS A 370 13.99 -23.83 15.60
CA LYS A 370 12.70 -23.81 14.90
C LYS A 370 11.58 -24.56 15.67
N PRO A 371 10.46 -23.90 16.01
CA PRO A 371 9.29 -24.56 16.60
C PRO A 371 8.42 -25.24 15.54
N VAL A 372 7.69 -26.28 15.96
CA VAL A 372 6.49 -26.80 15.28
C VAL A 372 5.30 -26.06 15.87
N LEU A 373 4.71 -25.16 15.08
CA LEU A 373 3.68 -24.25 15.55
C LEU A 373 2.29 -24.74 15.18
N THR A 374 1.39 -24.76 16.16
CA THR A 374 -0.05 -24.92 15.94
C THR A 374 -0.74 -23.61 16.28
N VAL A 375 -1.41 -23.01 15.31
CA VAL A 375 -2.15 -21.77 15.55
C VAL A 375 -3.53 -22.11 16.08
N VAL A 376 -3.90 -21.53 17.21
CA VAL A 376 -5.17 -21.80 17.89
C VAL A 376 -6.01 -20.53 18.07
N PRO A 377 -7.34 -20.64 18.17
CA PRO A 377 -8.19 -19.57 18.65
C PRO A 377 -7.68 -18.99 19.97
N VAL A 378 -7.78 -17.66 20.14
CA VAL A 378 -7.38 -16.99 21.39
C VAL A 378 -8.12 -17.58 22.59
N ASP A 379 -9.38 -17.98 22.39
CA ASP A 379 -10.23 -18.59 23.41
C ASP A 379 -9.71 -19.95 23.91
N GLU A 380 -8.89 -20.63 23.11
CA GLU A 380 -8.32 -21.95 23.40
C GLU A 380 -6.87 -21.87 23.91
N TRP A 381 -6.32 -20.66 24.07
CA TRP A 381 -4.92 -20.46 24.43
C TRP A 381 -4.69 -20.31 25.94
N GLU A 382 -3.65 -20.96 26.46
CA GLU A 382 -3.35 -20.98 27.91
C GLU A 382 -3.10 -19.59 28.53
N LYS A 383 -2.59 -18.63 27.74
CA LYS A 383 -2.36 -17.24 28.18
C LYS A 383 -3.42 -16.25 27.70
N LYS A 384 -4.65 -16.73 27.42
CA LYS A 384 -5.77 -15.92 26.89
C LYS A 384 -5.95 -14.59 27.60
N ASP A 385 -6.13 -14.59 28.92
CA ASP A 385 -6.49 -13.39 29.68
C ASP A 385 -5.42 -12.29 29.60
N GLU A 386 -4.15 -12.70 29.57
CA GLU A 386 -3.00 -11.80 29.43
C GLU A 386 -2.91 -11.27 27.99
N TYR A 387 -3.12 -12.15 27.01
CA TYR A 387 -3.13 -11.81 25.60
C TYR A 387 -4.25 -10.84 25.22
N GLU A 388 -5.46 -11.06 25.72
CA GLU A 388 -6.60 -10.19 25.45
C GLU A 388 -6.41 -8.79 26.03
N LYS A 389 -5.77 -8.66 27.19
CA LYS A 389 -5.41 -7.36 27.77
C LYS A 389 -4.45 -6.59 26.87
N ILE A 390 -3.52 -7.29 26.21
CA ILE A 390 -2.58 -6.69 25.24
C ILE A 390 -3.33 -6.28 23.97
N CYS A 391 -4.14 -7.18 23.42
CA CYS A 391 -4.87 -6.96 22.17
C CYS A 391 -5.97 -5.87 22.27
N LYS A 392 -6.57 -5.70 23.45
CA LYS A 392 -7.61 -4.70 23.74
C LYS A 392 -7.08 -3.52 24.56
N SER A 393 -5.75 -3.35 24.62
CA SER A 393 -5.12 -2.29 25.39
C SER A 393 -5.55 -0.90 24.90
N SER A 394 -5.68 0.06 25.82
CA SER A 394 -5.96 1.45 25.47
C SER A 394 -4.88 2.00 24.52
N PRO A 395 -5.16 3.04 23.71
CA PRO A 395 -4.20 3.60 22.75
C PRO A 395 -2.82 3.90 23.34
N VAL A 396 -2.81 4.51 24.53
CA VAL A 396 -1.59 4.88 25.25
C VAL A 396 -0.82 3.63 25.69
N ASN A 397 -1.53 2.64 26.20
CA ASN A 397 -0.92 1.38 26.65
C ASN A 397 -0.41 0.56 25.47
N ALA A 398 -1.15 0.49 24.36
CA ALA A 398 -0.72 -0.18 23.14
C ALA A 398 0.59 0.41 22.59
N VAL A 399 0.68 1.74 22.53
CA VAL A 399 1.90 2.44 22.10
C VAL A 399 3.05 2.21 23.09
N LYS A 400 2.79 2.29 24.40
CA LYS A 400 3.80 2.03 25.44
C LYS A 400 4.36 0.61 25.33
N TYR A 401 3.49 -0.40 25.27
CA TYR A 401 3.88 -1.80 25.07
C TYR A 401 4.64 -1.99 23.74
N ALA A 402 4.23 -1.32 22.67
CA ALA A 402 4.92 -1.42 21.39
C ALA A 402 6.33 -0.79 21.43
N ILE A 403 6.53 0.29 22.18
CA ILE A 403 7.85 0.89 22.40
C ILE A 403 8.71 -0.03 23.26
N GLU A 404 8.16 -0.58 24.34
CA GLU A 404 8.87 -1.52 25.23
C GLU A 404 9.26 -2.81 24.49
N GLY A 405 8.38 -3.32 23.63
CA GLY A 405 8.62 -4.49 22.77
C GLY A 405 9.38 -4.17 21.48
N TRP A 406 9.83 -2.94 21.25
CA TRP A 406 10.44 -2.56 19.95
C TRP A 406 11.65 -3.41 19.57
N GLN A 407 12.35 -3.95 20.57
CA GLN A 407 13.49 -4.85 20.38
C GLN A 407 13.12 -6.13 19.60
N PHE A 408 11.85 -6.55 19.61
CA PHE A 408 11.35 -7.66 18.78
C PHE A 408 11.34 -7.37 17.27
N LYS A 409 11.66 -6.14 16.83
CA LYS A 409 11.96 -5.87 15.42
C LYS A 409 13.32 -6.38 14.97
N ASP A 410 14.25 -6.61 15.89
CA ASP A 410 15.51 -7.26 15.58
C ASP A 410 15.22 -8.76 15.35
N PRO A 411 15.46 -9.30 14.14
CA PRO A 411 15.21 -10.72 13.84
C PRO A 411 16.00 -11.67 14.76
N GLN A 412 17.10 -11.21 15.37
CA GLN A 412 17.90 -12.00 16.31
C GLN A 412 17.37 -11.93 17.75
N TYR A 413 16.47 -11.01 18.05
CA TYR A 413 16.01 -10.79 19.42
C TYR A 413 15.30 -12.00 20.02
N PRO A 414 14.46 -12.75 19.28
CA PRO A 414 13.82 -13.93 19.87
C PRO A 414 14.79 -15.09 20.09
N VAL A 415 15.84 -15.20 19.27
CA VAL A 415 16.98 -16.11 19.54
C VAL A 415 17.74 -15.68 20.80
N LYS A 416 17.97 -14.36 20.97
CA LYS A 416 18.58 -13.82 22.19
C LYS A 416 17.74 -14.16 23.42
N ARG A 417 16.42 -13.99 23.36
CA ARG A 417 15.48 -14.34 24.45
C ARG A 417 15.49 -15.84 24.74
N TYR A 418 15.45 -16.69 23.72
CA TYR A 418 15.60 -18.14 23.91
C TYR A 418 16.90 -18.49 24.66
N ASN A 419 18.03 -17.90 24.26
CA ASN A 419 19.31 -18.10 24.94
C ASN A 419 19.35 -17.54 26.37
N GLU A 420 18.57 -16.49 26.67
CA GLU A 420 18.38 -15.97 28.03
C GLU A 420 17.55 -16.92 28.88
N TYR A 421 16.51 -17.55 28.33
CA TYR A 421 15.66 -18.51 29.03
C TYR A 421 16.31 -19.89 29.20
N LEU A 422 17.28 -20.25 28.36
CA LEU A 422 18.02 -21.50 28.44
C LEU A 422 19.11 -21.49 29.53
N LYS A 423 19.47 -20.31 30.03
CA LYS A 423 20.37 -20.10 31.18
C LYS A 423 19.58 -20.12 32.46
#